data_AF-A0A2S7KT75-F1
#
_entry.id   AF-A0A2S7KT75-F1
#
_cell.length_a   1.000
_cell.length_b   1.000
_cell.length_c   1.000
_cell.angle_alpha   90.00
_cell.angle_beta   90.00
_cell.angle_gamma   90.00
#
_symmetry.space_group_name_H-M   'P 1'
#
loop_
_entity.id
_entity.type
_entity.pdbx_description
1 polymer ?
#
loop_
_entity_poly.entity_id
_entity_poly.type
_entity_poly.pdbx_seq_one_letter_code
_entity_poly.pdbx_strand_id
1 'polypeptide(L)'
;MKSKKEVKEYGFIMQNSDSSSVSVHISDFNSYGDFLQRLQDITCDDSIPRVVLESDKKTKHIYPLEYCDNAPFFHPRFRNTFFVQKDRIVKNECLVEYHDLKYSLNANFENFGKDPDLAESPDKVLFIFEIYENQGIEGIENHLEIITESYDSLRTKNGLKILFWPKIDVITEPEHKN
;
A
#
# COMPACT_ATOMS: atom_id res chain seq x y z
N MET A 1 2.99 -10.79 34.28
CA MET A 1 1.87 -10.30 33.46
C MET A 1 2.38 -10.07 32.05
N LYS A 2 1.92 -10.81 31.03
CA LYS A 2 2.18 -10.43 29.63
C LYS A 2 1.38 -9.16 29.35
N SER A 3 2.06 -8.08 28.98
CA SER A 3 1.41 -6.85 28.49
C SER A 3 0.48 -7.22 27.34
N LYS A 4 -0.78 -6.74 27.37
CA LYS A 4 -1.72 -6.95 26.25
C LYS A 4 -1.21 -6.11 25.07
N LYS A 5 -0.77 -6.79 24.01
CA LYS A 5 -0.31 -6.17 22.75
C LYS A 5 -1.46 -5.38 22.14
N GLU A 6 -1.22 -4.12 21.78
CA GLU A 6 -2.21 -3.26 21.12
C GLU A 6 -2.46 -3.77 19.70
N VAL A 7 -3.72 -3.98 19.30
CA VAL A 7 -4.05 -4.39 17.92
C VAL A 7 -4.61 -3.17 17.18
N LYS A 8 -4.08 -2.91 15.99
CA LYS A 8 -4.53 -1.83 15.11
C LYS A 8 -4.86 -2.36 13.73
N GLU A 9 -5.93 -1.85 13.15
CA GLU A 9 -6.42 -2.24 11.83
C GLU A 9 -6.26 -1.06 10.85
N TYR A 10 -5.75 -1.34 9.65
CA TYR A 10 -5.49 -0.36 8.59
C TYR A 10 -5.95 -0.92 7.24
N GLY A 11 -6.16 -0.04 6.26
CA GLY A 11 -6.51 -0.48 4.91
C GLY A 11 -8.01 -0.59 4.67
N PHE A 12 -8.37 -1.41 3.68
CA PHE A 12 -9.75 -1.60 3.24
C PHE A 12 -10.44 -2.70 4.06
N ILE A 13 -11.06 -2.29 5.17
CA ILE A 13 -11.85 -3.20 6.01
C ILE A 13 -13.25 -3.31 5.38
N MET A 14 -13.56 -4.44 4.73
CA MET A 14 -14.93 -4.73 4.31
C MET A 14 -15.79 -5.00 5.55
N GLN A 15 -16.47 -3.96 6.03
CA GLN A 15 -17.55 -4.14 7.00
C GLN A 15 -18.67 -4.89 6.27
N ASN A 16 -18.97 -6.13 6.70
CA ASN A 16 -20.07 -7.00 6.24
C ASN A 16 -19.73 -8.11 5.21
N SER A 17 -18.49 -8.56 5.07
CA SER A 17 -18.23 -9.82 4.36
C SER A 17 -18.38 -11.01 5.32
N ASP A 18 -19.13 -12.04 4.93
CA ASP A 18 -19.08 -13.36 5.57
C ASP A 18 -17.70 -14.05 5.41
N SER A 19 -16.82 -13.45 4.59
CA SER A 19 -15.46 -13.90 4.30
C SER A 19 -14.54 -13.92 5.52
N SER A 20 -13.78 -15.01 5.67
CA SER A 20 -12.74 -15.13 6.69
C SER A 20 -11.47 -14.37 6.28
N SER A 21 -10.88 -13.65 7.23
CA SER A 21 -9.55 -13.04 7.05
C SER A 21 -8.44 -14.09 7.16
N VAL A 22 -7.49 -14.09 6.22
CA VAL A 22 -6.31 -14.96 6.23
C VAL A 22 -5.07 -14.12 6.54
N SER A 23 -4.32 -14.49 7.58
CA SER A 23 -3.08 -13.79 7.95
C SER A 23 -1.95 -14.10 6.95
N VAL A 24 -1.21 -13.07 6.58
CA VAL A 24 -0.04 -13.13 5.69
C VAL A 24 1.12 -12.39 6.36
N HIS A 25 2.27 -13.05 6.52
CA HIS A 25 3.49 -12.42 7.01
C HIS A 25 4.47 -12.25 5.85
N ILE A 26 4.92 -11.02 5.61
CA ILE A 26 5.79 -10.72 4.46
C ILE A 26 7.12 -11.48 4.55
N SER A 27 7.60 -11.74 5.77
CA SER A 27 8.80 -12.54 6.03
C SER A 27 8.72 -14.00 5.56
N ASP A 28 7.52 -14.51 5.25
CA ASP A 28 7.33 -15.90 4.81
C ASP A 28 7.68 -16.12 3.32
N PHE A 29 7.98 -15.05 2.57
CA PHE A 29 8.22 -15.09 1.13
C PHE A 29 9.67 -14.75 0.77
N ASN A 30 10.18 -15.40 -0.27
CA ASN A 30 11.51 -15.11 -0.80
C ASN A 30 11.50 -13.99 -1.85
N SER A 31 10.39 -13.85 -2.57
CA SER A 31 10.23 -12.87 -3.63
C SER A 31 8.93 -12.09 -3.48
N TYR A 32 8.90 -10.89 -4.05
CA TYR A 32 7.72 -10.06 -4.11
C TYR A 32 6.62 -10.71 -4.96
N GLY A 33 6.99 -11.42 -6.03
CA GLY A 33 6.06 -12.19 -6.86
C GLY A 33 5.32 -13.28 -6.07
N ASP A 34 6.02 -14.06 -5.24
CA ASP A 34 5.38 -15.10 -4.40
C ASP A 34 4.40 -14.48 -3.40
N PHE A 35 4.75 -13.31 -2.85
CA PHE A 35 3.89 -12.56 -1.96
C PHE A 35 2.63 -12.05 -2.67
N LEU A 36 2.78 -11.45 -3.86
CA LEU A 36 1.64 -11.00 -4.68
C LEU A 36 0.71 -12.18 -5.05
N GLN A 37 1.29 -13.29 -5.50
CA GLN A 37 0.51 -14.49 -5.85
C GLN A 37 -0.29 -14.98 -4.64
N ARG A 38 0.30 -14.97 -3.44
CA ARG A 38 -0.42 -15.40 -2.24
C ARG A 38 -1.58 -14.47 -1.88
N LEU A 39 -1.43 -13.15 -2.05
CA LEU A 39 -2.52 -12.20 -1.84
C LEU A 39 -3.67 -12.44 -2.83
N GLN A 40 -3.33 -12.73 -4.08
CA GLN A 40 -4.30 -13.04 -5.13
C GLN A 40 -5.04 -14.35 -4.83
N ASP A 41 -4.32 -15.44 -4.48
CA ASP A 41 -4.91 -16.74 -4.15
C ASP A 41 -5.95 -16.61 -3.03
N ILE A 42 -5.61 -15.87 -1.98
CA ILE A 42 -6.54 -15.63 -0.85
C ILE A 42 -7.79 -14.88 -1.34
N THR A 43 -7.59 -13.83 -2.14
CA THR A 43 -8.69 -12.98 -2.63
C THR A 43 -9.62 -13.74 -3.57
N CYS A 44 -9.08 -14.63 -4.40
CA CYS A 44 -9.83 -15.49 -5.29
C CYS A 44 -10.59 -16.63 -4.60
N ASP A 45 -10.14 -17.04 -3.42
CA ASP A 45 -10.81 -18.02 -2.57
C ASP A 45 -11.88 -17.39 -1.65
N ASP A 46 -12.52 -16.29 -2.10
CA ASP A 46 -13.53 -15.50 -1.37
C ASP A 46 -13.09 -15.08 0.06
N SER A 47 -11.79 -14.97 0.30
CA SER A 47 -11.19 -14.63 1.59
C SER A 47 -10.50 -13.27 1.56
N ILE A 48 -10.26 -12.68 2.73
CA ILE A 48 -9.66 -11.35 2.83
C ILE A 48 -8.20 -11.50 3.28
N PRO A 49 -7.21 -11.09 2.48
CA PRO A 49 -5.83 -11.09 2.93
C PRO A 49 -5.62 -10.03 4.02
N ARG A 50 -4.90 -10.42 5.07
CA ARG A 50 -4.51 -9.56 6.18
C ARG A 50 -3.00 -9.64 6.37
N VAL A 51 -2.30 -8.62 5.90
CA VAL A 51 -0.87 -8.48 6.14
C VAL A 51 -0.64 -8.13 7.61
N VAL A 52 0.14 -8.94 8.31
CA VAL A 52 0.37 -8.80 9.75
C VAL A 52 1.79 -8.30 10.01
N LEU A 53 1.89 -7.13 10.66
CA LEU A 53 3.16 -6.62 11.20
C LEU A 53 3.16 -6.74 12.72
N GLU A 54 4.19 -7.38 13.25
CA GLU A 54 4.31 -7.66 14.67
C GLU A 54 5.52 -6.96 15.28
N SER A 55 5.30 -6.23 16.37
CA SER A 55 6.35 -5.71 17.26
C SER A 55 6.14 -6.19 18.69
N ASP A 56 7.02 -5.89 19.63
CA ASP A 56 6.80 -6.26 21.04
C ASP A 56 5.55 -5.60 21.66
N LYS A 57 5.13 -4.46 21.12
CA LYS A 57 4.07 -3.61 21.70
C LYS A 57 2.77 -3.62 20.92
N LYS A 58 2.84 -3.79 19.59
CA LYS A 58 1.71 -3.62 18.67
C LYS A 58 1.64 -4.75 17.64
N THR A 59 0.44 -5.19 17.32
CA THR A 59 0.12 -5.94 16.11
C THR A 59 -0.63 -5.00 15.17
N LYS A 60 -0.13 -4.84 13.95
CA LYS A 60 -0.82 -4.09 12.90
C LYS A 60 -1.37 -5.07 11.88
N HIS A 61 -2.65 -4.95 11.60
CA HIS A 61 -3.34 -5.68 10.55
C HIS A 61 -3.61 -4.71 9.41
N ILE A 62 -3.08 -5.03 8.23
CA ILE A 62 -3.21 -4.23 7.02
C ILE A 62 -4.03 -5.04 6.02
N TYR A 63 -5.16 -4.48 5.61
CA TYR A 63 -6.01 -5.05 4.56
C TYR A 63 -5.75 -4.31 3.25
N PRO A 64 -4.92 -4.85 2.35
CA PRO A 64 -4.67 -4.22 1.06
C PRO A 64 -5.92 -4.21 0.18
N LEU A 65 -5.92 -3.30 -0.79
CA LEU A 65 -6.81 -3.37 -1.94
C LEU A 65 -6.32 -4.51 -2.83
N GLU A 66 -7.14 -5.53 -3.02
CA GLU A 66 -6.82 -6.69 -3.86
C GLU A 66 -7.98 -7.01 -4.80
N TYR A 67 -7.67 -7.64 -5.93
CA TYR A 67 -8.63 -8.07 -6.93
C TYR A 67 -8.29 -9.50 -7.35
N CYS A 68 -9.30 -10.37 -7.47
CA CYS A 68 -9.07 -11.76 -7.90
C CYS A 68 -8.64 -11.84 -9.37
N ASP A 69 -9.37 -11.15 -10.26
CA ASP A 69 -9.03 -11.11 -11.67
C ASP A 69 -7.83 -10.21 -11.93
N ASN A 70 -7.10 -10.47 -13.02
CA ASN A 70 -6.08 -9.55 -13.58
C ASN A 70 -6.64 -8.14 -13.53
N ALA A 71 -6.21 -7.36 -12.54
CA ALA A 71 -6.88 -6.12 -12.21
C ALA A 71 -6.93 -5.25 -13.47
N PRO A 72 -8.09 -4.67 -13.79
CA PRO A 72 -8.25 -3.89 -15.01
C PRO A 72 -7.15 -2.86 -15.05
N PHE A 73 -6.43 -2.76 -16.19
CA PHE A 73 -5.23 -1.95 -16.37
C PHE A 73 -5.31 -0.66 -15.56
N PHE A 74 -4.67 -0.68 -14.40
CA PHE A 74 -4.85 0.35 -13.40
C PHE A 74 -3.96 1.51 -13.77
N HIS A 75 -4.57 2.65 -14.12
CA HIS A 75 -3.87 3.89 -14.39
C HIS A 75 -3.93 4.80 -13.15
N PRO A 76 -3.00 4.67 -12.20
CA PRO A 76 -2.94 5.59 -11.07
C PRO A 76 -2.74 7.02 -11.59
N ARG A 77 -3.57 7.94 -11.10
CA ARG A 77 -3.28 9.37 -11.27
C ARG A 77 -2.13 9.72 -10.33
N PHE A 78 -0.96 10.07 -10.85
CA PHE A 78 0.24 10.42 -10.08
C PHE A 78 -0.06 11.36 -8.90
N ARG A 79 -0.87 12.40 -9.11
CA ARG A 79 -1.28 13.34 -8.05
C ARG A 79 -2.02 12.72 -6.86
N ASN A 80 -2.71 11.61 -7.05
CA ASN A 80 -3.46 10.92 -6.00
C ASN A 80 -2.59 9.86 -5.28
N THR A 81 -1.46 9.49 -5.87
CA THR A 81 -0.73 8.29 -5.51
C THR A 81 0.63 8.60 -4.89
N PHE A 82 1.00 7.81 -3.89
CA PHE A 82 2.36 7.63 -3.41
C PHE A 82 2.86 6.27 -3.92
N PHE A 83 3.95 6.27 -4.68
CA PHE A 83 4.58 5.05 -5.17
C PHE A 83 5.67 4.63 -4.20
N VAL A 84 5.55 3.44 -3.65
CA VAL A 84 6.50 2.82 -2.74
C VAL A 84 7.34 1.84 -3.55
N GLN A 85 8.62 2.15 -3.69
CA GLN A 85 9.63 1.30 -4.29
C GLN A 85 10.48 0.69 -3.18
N LYS A 86 11.32 -0.29 -3.53
CA LYS A 86 12.14 -1.05 -2.57
C LYS A 86 12.79 -0.18 -1.48
N ASP A 87 13.37 0.95 -1.84
CA ASP A 87 14.18 1.80 -0.97
C ASP A 87 13.62 3.21 -0.74
N ARG A 88 12.48 3.56 -1.35
CA ARG A 88 11.98 4.95 -1.35
C ARG A 88 10.49 5.07 -1.58
N ILE A 89 9.94 6.20 -1.12
CA ILE A 89 8.58 6.62 -1.43
C ILE A 89 8.66 7.82 -2.37
N VAL A 90 7.90 7.80 -3.45
CA VAL A 90 7.90 8.84 -4.49
C VAL A 90 6.48 9.36 -4.68
N LYS A 91 6.33 10.68 -4.87
CA LYS A 91 5.08 11.32 -5.24
C LYS A 91 5.35 12.40 -6.28
N ASN A 92 4.58 12.39 -7.38
CA ASN A 92 4.80 13.30 -8.52
C ASN A 92 6.27 13.34 -8.96
N GLU A 93 6.89 12.16 -9.08
CA GLU A 93 8.31 12.01 -9.46
C GLU A 93 9.32 12.58 -8.44
N CYS A 94 8.86 13.14 -7.32
CA CYS A 94 9.70 13.64 -6.24
C CYS A 94 9.82 12.62 -5.11
N LEU A 95 11.04 12.48 -4.58
CA LEU A 95 11.30 11.70 -3.37
C LEU A 95 10.52 12.32 -2.19
N VAL A 96 9.84 11.47 -1.43
CA VAL A 96 9.21 11.83 -0.15
C VAL A 96 10.06 11.22 0.95
N GLU A 97 10.83 12.08 1.63
CA GLU A 97 11.61 11.68 2.79
C GLU A 97 10.69 11.18 3.92
N TYR A 98 11.13 10.19 4.69
CA TYR A 98 10.30 9.59 5.74
C TYR A 98 9.84 10.60 6.79
N HIS A 99 10.68 11.58 7.14
CA HIS A 99 10.34 12.63 8.09
C HIS A 99 9.28 13.61 7.54
N ASP A 100 9.16 13.72 6.21
CA ASP A 100 8.21 14.58 5.52
C ASP A 100 6.91 13.86 5.15
N LEU A 101 6.87 12.52 5.24
CA LEU A 101 5.71 11.74 4.83
C LEU A 101 4.43 12.19 5.55
N LYS A 102 4.50 12.50 6.85
CA LYS A 102 3.37 13.04 7.61
C LYS A 102 2.82 14.32 6.98
N TYR A 103 3.70 15.28 6.67
CA TYR A 103 3.29 16.57 6.11
C TYR A 103 2.69 16.39 4.72
N SER A 104 3.35 15.60 3.87
CA SER A 104 2.89 15.29 2.52
C SER A 104 1.53 14.58 2.55
N LEU A 105 1.36 13.59 3.42
CA LEU A 105 0.11 12.86 3.58
C LEU A 105 -1.03 13.77 4.06
N ASN A 106 -0.76 14.65 5.04
CA ASN A 106 -1.73 15.62 5.52
C ASN A 106 -2.18 16.60 4.42
N ALA A 107 -1.23 17.11 3.64
CA ALA A 107 -1.54 18.00 2.52
C ALA A 107 -2.47 17.34 1.50
N ASN A 108 -2.26 16.05 1.21
CA ASN A 108 -3.12 15.30 0.29
C ASN A 108 -4.52 15.05 0.85
N PHE A 109 -4.66 14.69 2.12
CA PHE A 109 -5.97 14.49 2.73
C PHE A 109 -6.79 15.79 2.83
N GLU A 110 -6.13 16.93 3.04
CA GLU A 110 -6.79 18.22 3.23
C GLU A 110 -6.91 19.06 1.94
N ASN A 111 -6.50 18.52 0.79
CA ASN A 111 -6.45 19.27 -0.46
C ASN A 111 -7.84 19.60 -1.02
N PHE A 112 -8.74 18.61 -1.06
CA PHE A 112 -10.08 18.73 -1.67
C PHE A 112 -10.07 19.37 -3.08
N GLY A 113 -9.04 19.05 -3.88
CA GLY A 113 -8.92 19.48 -5.28
C GLY A 113 -8.48 20.94 -5.50
N LYS A 114 -8.01 21.62 -4.45
CA LYS A 114 -7.52 23.00 -4.54
C LYS A 114 -6.19 23.11 -5.27
N ASP A 115 -5.24 22.27 -4.89
CA ASP A 115 -3.93 22.14 -5.51
C ASP A 115 -3.99 21.01 -6.57
N PRO A 116 -3.67 21.31 -7.85
CA PRO A 116 -3.71 20.32 -8.92
C PRO A 116 -2.68 19.19 -8.77
N ASP A 117 -1.60 19.40 -8.01
CA ASP A 117 -0.51 18.45 -7.79
C ASP A 117 -0.79 17.50 -6.61
N LEU A 118 -1.82 17.78 -5.81
CA LEU A 118 -2.22 16.94 -4.68
C LEU A 118 -3.49 16.14 -4.97
N ALA A 119 -3.82 15.21 -4.08
CA ALA A 119 -4.98 14.34 -4.24
C ALA A 119 -6.29 15.14 -4.39
N GLU A 120 -7.16 14.75 -5.32
CA GLU A 120 -8.41 15.50 -5.58
C GLU A 120 -9.37 15.46 -4.39
N SER A 121 -9.31 14.39 -3.62
CA SER A 121 -10.14 14.20 -2.43
C SER A 121 -9.46 13.19 -1.51
N PRO A 122 -9.74 13.24 -0.19
CA PRO A 122 -9.07 12.37 0.77
C PRO A 122 -9.25 10.87 0.50
N ASP A 123 -10.39 10.47 -0.07
CA ASP A 123 -10.67 9.09 -0.46
C ASP A 123 -9.84 8.62 -1.67
N LYS A 124 -9.18 9.50 -2.42
CA LYS A 124 -8.33 9.12 -3.54
C LYS A 124 -6.86 8.92 -3.17
N VAL A 125 -6.46 9.27 -1.95
CA VAL A 125 -5.09 9.05 -1.47
C VAL A 125 -4.79 7.55 -1.46
N LEU A 126 -3.76 7.14 -2.20
CA LEU A 126 -3.39 5.73 -2.40
C LEU A 126 -1.89 5.55 -2.26
N PHE A 127 -1.47 4.51 -1.53
CA PHE A 127 -0.11 3.98 -1.60
C PHE A 127 -0.08 2.76 -2.52
N ILE A 128 0.86 2.72 -3.45
CA ILE A 128 1.11 1.56 -4.31
C ILE A 128 2.51 1.07 -4.06
N PHE A 129 2.66 -0.15 -3.59
CA PHE A 129 3.93 -0.85 -3.58
C PHE A 129 4.18 -1.38 -4.99
N GLU A 130 5.18 -0.83 -5.67
CA GLU A 130 5.52 -1.14 -7.05
C GLU A 130 6.97 -1.63 -7.12
N ILE A 131 7.11 -2.95 -6.99
CA ILE A 131 8.40 -3.66 -6.93
C ILE A 131 8.38 -4.74 -8.02
N TYR A 132 9.52 -5.03 -8.64
CA TYR A 132 9.60 -6.11 -9.63
C TYR A 132 9.38 -7.46 -8.93
N GLU A 133 8.60 -8.35 -9.56
CA GLU A 133 8.23 -9.65 -8.97
C GLU A 133 9.43 -10.51 -8.60
N ASN A 134 10.52 -10.42 -9.38
CA ASN A 134 11.75 -11.17 -9.15
C ASN A 134 12.64 -10.61 -8.02
N GLN A 135 12.27 -9.48 -7.40
CA GLN A 135 13.02 -8.91 -6.28
C GLN A 135 12.57 -9.50 -4.95
N GLY A 136 13.46 -9.47 -3.96
CA GLY A 136 13.16 -9.86 -2.58
C GLY A 136 12.19 -8.90 -1.89
N ILE A 137 11.70 -9.33 -0.73
CA ILE A 137 10.71 -8.60 0.09
C ILE A 137 11.31 -7.56 1.04
N GLU A 138 12.63 -7.34 0.98
CA GLU A 138 13.31 -6.49 1.95
C GLU A 138 12.83 -5.04 1.85
N GLY A 139 12.53 -4.44 3.01
CA GLY A 139 12.11 -3.04 3.13
C GLY A 139 10.59 -2.83 3.11
N ILE A 140 9.79 -3.79 2.64
CA ILE A 140 8.32 -3.65 2.57
C ILE A 140 7.72 -3.41 3.97
N GLU A 141 8.09 -4.22 4.95
CA GLU A 141 7.60 -4.07 6.33
C GLU A 141 7.99 -2.71 6.94
N ASN A 142 9.22 -2.25 6.66
CA ASN A 142 9.69 -0.95 7.12
C ASN A 142 8.88 0.21 6.52
N HIS A 143 8.57 0.15 5.22
CA HIS A 143 7.70 1.14 4.59
C HIS A 143 6.29 1.12 5.18
N LEU A 144 5.71 -0.06 5.37
CA LEU A 144 4.39 -0.18 5.99
C LEU A 144 4.38 0.38 7.43
N GLU A 145 5.46 0.17 8.20
CA GLU A 145 5.61 0.76 9.53
C GLU A 145 5.59 2.29 9.45
N ILE A 146 6.43 2.88 8.59
CA ILE A 146 6.53 4.33 8.40
C ILE A 146 5.19 4.94 7.92
N ILE A 147 4.52 4.28 6.98
CA ILE A 147 3.23 4.72 6.43
C ILE A 147 2.15 4.70 7.53
N THR A 148 2.04 3.59 8.27
CA THR A 148 1.01 3.44 9.31
C THR A 148 1.26 4.36 10.51
N GLU A 149 2.51 4.60 10.90
CA GLU A 149 2.87 5.56 11.93
C GLU A 149 2.58 7.01 11.49
N SER A 150 2.93 7.35 10.25
CA SER A 150 2.63 8.66 9.67
C SER A 150 1.13 8.91 9.64
N TYR A 151 0.35 7.91 9.20
CA TYR A 151 -1.11 7.94 9.19
C TYR A 151 -1.71 8.10 10.60
N ASP A 152 -1.28 7.30 11.58
CA ASP A 152 -1.73 7.39 12.97
C ASP A 152 -1.52 8.80 13.55
N SER A 153 -0.39 9.44 13.19
CA SER A 153 -0.04 10.77 13.68
C SER A 153 -0.98 11.89 13.20
N LEU A 154 -1.72 11.65 12.11
CA LEU A 154 -2.69 12.61 11.57
C LEU A 154 -4.00 12.62 12.35
N ARG A 155 -4.33 11.54 13.06
CA ARG A 155 -5.63 11.36 13.74
C ARG A 155 -6.82 11.61 12.82
N THR A 156 -6.66 11.29 11.54
CA THR A 156 -7.68 11.48 10.51
C THR A 156 -8.75 10.38 10.58
N LYS A 157 -9.93 10.66 10.01
CA LYS A 157 -11.00 9.68 9.79
C LYS A 157 -10.98 9.10 8.37
N ASN A 158 -10.16 9.65 7.49
CA ASN A 158 -10.03 9.19 6.11
C ASN A 158 -9.33 7.83 6.09
N GLY A 159 -9.84 6.86 5.34
CA GLY A 159 -9.24 5.52 5.28
C GLY A 159 -7.87 5.53 4.60
N LEU A 160 -6.91 4.79 5.16
CA LEU A 160 -5.64 4.48 4.50
C LEU A 160 -5.88 3.43 3.40
N LYS A 161 -5.41 3.68 2.18
CA LYS A 161 -5.49 2.73 1.07
C LYS A 161 -4.09 2.31 0.65
N ILE A 162 -3.88 0.99 0.58
CA ILE A 162 -2.62 0.36 0.20
C ILE A 162 -2.92 -0.67 -0.87
N LEU A 163 -2.16 -0.69 -1.95
CA LEU A 163 -2.22 -1.66 -3.04
C LEU A 163 -0.82 -2.23 -3.25
N PHE A 164 -0.72 -3.55 -3.42
CA PHE A 164 0.51 -4.19 -3.88
C PHE A 164 0.39 -4.48 -5.38
N TRP A 165 1.37 -4.05 -6.16
CA TRP A 165 1.33 -4.16 -7.61
C TRP A 165 2.69 -4.55 -8.19
N PRO A 166 2.75 -5.41 -9.21
CA PRO A 166 4.01 -5.73 -9.89
C PRO A 166 4.50 -4.49 -10.64
N LYS A 167 5.79 -4.18 -10.52
CA LYS A 167 6.39 -3.13 -11.34
C LYS A 167 6.45 -3.57 -12.80
N ILE A 168 5.84 -2.78 -13.68
CA ILE A 168 5.84 -3.02 -15.12
C ILE A 168 6.63 -1.90 -15.80
N ASP A 169 7.70 -2.25 -16.50
CA ASP A 169 8.38 -1.28 -17.35
C ASP A 169 7.51 -1.00 -18.58
N VAL A 170 7.19 0.27 -18.79
CA VAL A 170 6.56 0.69 -20.05
C VAL A 170 7.62 0.52 -21.15
N ILE A 171 7.48 -0.54 -21.95
CA ILE A 171 8.27 -0.67 -23.18
C ILE A 171 7.77 0.43 -24.11
N THR A 172 8.54 1.51 -24.24
CA THR A 172 8.35 2.47 -25.32
C THR A 172 8.73 1.76 -26.61
N GLU A 173 7.74 1.49 -27.47
CA GLU A 173 8.02 1.00 -28.82
C GLU A 173 9.03 1.94 -29.49
N PRO A 174 10.11 1.43 -30.09
CA PRO A 174 11.07 2.28 -30.76
C PRO A 174 10.37 3.02 -31.90
N GLU A 175 10.46 4.36 -31.89
CA GLU A 175 9.94 5.21 -32.96
C GLU A 175 10.37 4.64 -34.32
N HIS A 176 9.40 4.20 -35.11
CA HIS A 176 9.63 3.87 -36.50
C HIS A 176 10.15 5.13 -37.21
N LYS A 177 11.48 5.20 -37.38
CA LYS A 177 12.11 6.16 -38.28
C LYS A 177 11.67 5.83 -39.71
N ASN A 178 10.75 6.63 -40.22
CA ASN A 178 10.46 6.72 -41.66
C ASN A 178 11.58 7.48 -42.37
#